data_AF-A0A4D6LEZ3-F1
#
_entry.id   AF-A0A4D6LEZ3-F1
#
_cell.length_a   1.000
_cell.length_b   1.000
_cell.length_c   1.000
_cell.angle_alpha   90.00
_cell.angle_beta   90.00
_cell.angle_gamma   90.00
#
_symmetry.space_group_name_H-M   'P 1'
#
loop_
_entity.id
_entity.type
_entity.pdbx_description
1 polymer ?
#
loop_
_entity_poly.entity_id
_entity_poly.type
_entity_poly.pdbx_seq_one_letter_code
_entity_poly.pdbx_strand_id
1 'polypeptide(L)'
;MLGSLTIVVAHHMYSMPPYPYLATDYGTQLSLFTHHMWIGGFLIVGAAAHAAIFMVRDYDPTIRYNDLLDRVLRHRDSIISHLNWPIFAQWIQNTHALAPGTTAPGAATSTSLTWGGENLVAVGVLILLKGVLFARSSRLIPDKANLGLFVCVVWKEEDSMIIRSPEPEVKILVDRDPIKTSFEEWAKPGHFSRTIAKGPDTTTWIWNLHADAHDFDSHTNDLEEISRKVFSAHFGQLSIIFLWLSGMYFHGARFSNYEAWLSDPTHIRPSAQVVWPIVGQEILNGDVGGGFRGIQITSGFFQIWRASGITNELQLYCTAIGALVFAALMLFAGWFHYHKAAPKLAWFQDVESMLNHHLTGLLGLGSLSWAGHQIHVSLPINQFLNAAVDPKEIPLPHEFILNRDLLAQLYPSFSEGATPFFTLNWSKYGEFLTFRGGLDPVTGGLWLTDIIHHHLAIAILFLIAGHMYRTNCGIGHNIKDILEAHKGPFTGQGHKGIYEILTTSWHAQLSINLAARRRMGDLHFSGFR
;
A
#
# COMPACT_ATOMS: atom_id res chain seq x y z
N MET A 1 9.26 -13.88 -25.02
CA MET A 1 10.62 -14.47 -25.15
C MET A 1 11.68 -13.65 -24.40
N LEU A 2 11.91 -12.37 -24.72
CA LEU A 2 12.95 -11.56 -24.06
C LEU A 2 12.79 -11.50 -22.53
N GLY A 3 11.55 -11.36 -22.04
CA GLY A 3 11.27 -11.37 -20.60
C GLY A 3 11.56 -12.71 -19.90
N SER A 4 11.37 -13.84 -20.58
CA SER A 4 11.72 -15.16 -20.04
C SER A 4 13.23 -15.39 -20.06
N LEU A 5 13.92 -14.91 -21.10
CA LEU A 5 15.37 -15.01 -21.23
C LEU A 5 16.09 -14.24 -20.12
N THR A 6 15.66 -13.02 -19.80
CA THR A 6 16.28 -12.23 -18.73
C THR A 6 16.05 -12.85 -17.34
N ILE A 7 14.91 -13.52 -17.12
CA ILE A 7 14.66 -14.30 -15.89
C ILE A 7 15.61 -15.50 -15.81
N VAL A 8 15.79 -16.24 -16.90
CA VAL A 8 16.71 -17.39 -16.94
C VAL A 8 18.16 -16.95 -16.71
N VAL A 9 18.56 -15.81 -17.27
CA VAL A 9 19.86 -15.19 -17.05
C VAL A 9 20.03 -14.77 -15.59
N ALA A 10 19.01 -14.19 -14.95
CA ALA A 10 19.03 -13.86 -13.53
C ALA A 10 19.32 -15.09 -12.67
N HIS A 11 18.61 -16.19 -12.93
CA HIS A 11 18.78 -17.45 -12.19
C HIS A 11 20.17 -18.06 -12.42
N HIS A 12 20.69 -17.99 -13.65
CA HIS A 12 22.03 -18.47 -13.96
C HIS A 12 23.11 -17.65 -13.24
N MET A 13 23.03 -16.31 -13.28
CA MET A 13 23.98 -15.41 -12.61
C MET A 13 24.03 -15.60 -11.10
N TYR A 14 22.88 -15.91 -10.49
CA TYR A 14 22.78 -16.22 -9.06
C TYR A 14 23.38 -17.59 -8.72
N SER A 15 23.12 -18.62 -9.53
CA SER A 15 23.64 -19.98 -9.30
C SER A 15 25.14 -20.14 -9.61
N MET A 16 25.67 -19.30 -10.52
CA MET A 16 27.05 -19.35 -10.98
C MET A 16 27.60 -17.92 -11.13
N PRO A 17 28.13 -17.33 -10.04
CA PRO A 17 28.70 -15.99 -10.08
C PRO A 17 29.85 -15.95 -11.10
N PRO A 18 29.81 -15.06 -12.11
CA PRO A 18 30.83 -15.02 -13.16
C PRO A 18 32.21 -14.56 -12.66
N TYR A 19 32.26 -13.94 -11.47
CA TYR A 19 33.50 -13.49 -10.84
C TYR A 19 33.54 -13.81 -9.34
N PRO A 20 34.69 -14.25 -8.77
CA PRO A 20 34.81 -14.64 -7.36
C PRO A 20 34.45 -13.55 -6.35
N TYR A 21 34.71 -12.27 -6.67
CA TYR A 21 34.44 -11.15 -5.76
C TYR A 21 32.95 -10.78 -5.69
N LEU A 22 32.16 -11.13 -6.70
CA LEU A 22 30.71 -10.95 -6.66
C LEU A 22 30.05 -11.99 -5.74
N ALA A 23 30.71 -13.10 -5.40
CA ALA A 23 30.16 -14.08 -4.47
C ALA A 23 30.17 -13.60 -3.01
N THR A 24 31.01 -12.61 -2.68
CA THR A 24 31.13 -12.04 -1.32
C THR A 24 30.35 -10.74 -1.15
N ASP A 25 30.04 -10.03 -2.25
CA ASP A 25 29.18 -8.85 -2.23
C ASP A 25 27.73 -9.22 -2.54
N TYR A 26 27.03 -9.63 -1.48
CA TYR A 26 25.61 -9.99 -1.52
C TYR A 26 24.73 -8.86 -2.06
N GLY A 27 25.09 -7.59 -1.84
CA GLY A 27 24.32 -6.43 -2.28
C GLY A 27 24.29 -6.30 -3.81
N THR A 28 25.45 -6.47 -4.46
CA THR A 28 25.54 -6.39 -5.93
C THR A 28 24.87 -7.59 -6.61
N GLN A 29 25.04 -8.81 -6.08
CA GLN A 29 24.36 -10.00 -6.62
C GLN A 29 22.85 -9.90 -6.51
N LEU A 30 22.35 -9.50 -5.33
CA LEU A 30 20.91 -9.31 -5.11
C LEU A 30 20.35 -8.20 -6.02
N SER A 31 21.09 -7.12 -6.21
CA SER A 31 20.69 -6.01 -7.10
C SER A 31 20.61 -6.45 -8.56
N LEU A 32 21.60 -7.19 -9.07
CA LEU A 32 21.62 -7.69 -10.45
C LEU A 32 20.52 -8.74 -10.70
N PHE A 33 20.31 -9.65 -9.76
CA PHE A 33 19.21 -10.62 -9.80
C PHE A 33 17.86 -9.91 -9.81
N THR A 34 17.65 -8.99 -8.88
CA THR A 34 16.40 -8.21 -8.77
C THR A 34 16.14 -7.39 -10.03
N HIS A 35 17.17 -6.75 -10.58
CA HIS A 35 17.08 -5.97 -11.82
C HIS A 35 16.62 -6.81 -13.02
N HIS A 36 17.20 -8.00 -13.23
CA HIS A 36 16.83 -8.87 -14.35
C HIS A 36 15.45 -9.53 -14.14
N MET A 37 15.10 -9.87 -12.90
CA MET A 37 13.75 -10.31 -12.55
C MET A 37 12.70 -9.23 -12.82
N TRP A 38 13.03 -7.95 -12.56
CA TRP A 38 12.19 -6.79 -12.84
C TRP A 38 11.95 -6.59 -14.33
N ILE A 39 13.01 -6.57 -15.14
CA ILE A 39 12.91 -6.43 -16.60
C ILE A 39 12.10 -7.59 -17.16
N GLY A 40 12.33 -8.80 -16.64
CA GLY A 40 11.63 -10.00 -17.06
C GLY A 40 10.14 -9.96 -16.79
N GLY A 41 9.77 -9.65 -15.56
CA GLY A 41 8.37 -9.50 -15.14
C GLY A 41 7.65 -8.41 -15.92
N PHE A 42 8.28 -7.24 -16.10
CA PHE A 42 7.70 -6.13 -16.85
C PHE A 42 7.41 -6.50 -18.31
N LEU A 43 8.37 -7.14 -18.99
CA LEU A 43 8.21 -7.57 -20.38
C LEU A 43 7.16 -8.68 -20.55
N ILE A 44 7.04 -9.60 -19.58
CA ILE A 44 6.05 -10.69 -19.64
C ILE A 44 4.64 -10.15 -19.39
N VAL A 45 4.44 -9.32 -18.37
CA VAL A 45 3.13 -8.72 -18.06
C VAL A 45 2.71 -7.76 -19.17
N GLY A 46 3.63 -6.95 -19.69
CA GLY A 46 3.39 -6.09 -20.85
C GLY A 46 2.92 -6.90 -22.06
N ALA A 47 3.62 -8.00 -22.39
CA ALA A 47 3.21 -8.88 -23.49
C ALA A 47 1.84 -9.53 -23.26
N ALA A 48 1.54 -9.97 -22.03
CA ALA A 48 0.23 -10.55 -21.69
C ALA A 48 -0.91 -9.52 -21.79
N ALA A 49 -0.69 -8.28 -21.38
CA ALA A 49 -1.67 -7.20 -21.53
C ALA A 49 -1.95 -6.89 -23.00
N HIS A 50 -0.92 -6.80 -23.85
CA HIS A 50 -1.08 -6.58 -25.28
C HIS A 50 -1.80 -7.75 -25.97
N ALA A 51 -1.48 -8.99 -25.58
CA ALA A 51 -2.19 -10.17 -26.07
C ALA A 51 -3.67 -10.16 -25.65
N ALA A 52 -3.99 -9.78 -24.42
CA ALA A 52 -5.38 -9.66 -23.97
C ALA A 52 -6.16 -8.58 -24.74
N ILE A 53 -5.53 -7.44 -25.04
CA ILE A 53 -6.14 -6.37 -25.87
C ILE A 53 -6.42 -6.87 -27.29
N PHE A 54 -5.46 -7.55 -27.91
CA PHE A 54 -5.64 -8.16 -29.24
C PHE A 54 -6.81 -9.16 -29.24
N MET A 55 -6.92 -9.99 -28.20
CA MET A 55 -7.98 -11.00 -28.08
C MET A 55 -9.39 -10.43 -27.90
N VAL A 56 -9.50 -9.20 -27.37
CA VAL A 56 -10.78 -8.50 -27.19
C VAL A 56 -11.14 -7.66 -28.42
N ARG A 57 -10.17 -6.97 -29.01
CA ARG A 57 -10.40 -5.96 -30.06
C ARG A 57 -10.25 -6.50 -31.49
N ASP A 58 -9.21 -7.29 -31.76
CA ASP A 58 -8.74 -7.55 -33.13
C ASP A 58 -8.94 -9.01 -33.58
N TYR A 59 -9.15 -9.93 -32.65
CA TYR A 59 -9.32 -11.35 -32.96
C TYR A 59 -10.74 -11.68 -33.42
N ASP A 60 -10.91 -11.95 -34.72
CA ASP A 60 -12.15 -12.41 -35.33
C ASP A 60 -12.13 -13.93 -35.60
N PRO A 61 -12.96 -14.74 -34.91
CA PRO A 61 -13.00 -16.19 -35.10
C PRO A 61 -13.54 -16.62 -36.47
N THR A 62 -14.26 -15.75 -37.19
CA THR A 62 -14.81 -16.06 -38.51
C THR A 62 -13.74 -15.96 -39.61
N ILE A 63 -12.78 -15.05 -39.43
CA ILE A 63 -11.66 -14.82 -40.37
C ILE A 63 -10.45 -15.70 -40.03
N ARG A 64 -10.25 -16.03 -38.75
CA ARG A 64 -9.12 -16.83 -38.24
C ARG A 64 -9.45 -18.30 -38.00
N TYR A 65 -10.48 -18.82 -38.67
CA TYR A 65 -10.95 -20.19 -38.50
C TYR A 65 -9.83 -21.21 -38.78
N ASN A 66 -9.61 -22.10 -37.82
CA ASN A 66 -8.69 -23.24 -37.89
C ASN A 66 -7.19 -22.91 -37.99
N ASP A 67 -6.81 -21.68 -37.63
CA ASP A 67 -5.41 -21.34 -37.38
C ASP A 67 -4.92 -21.86 -36.02
N LEU A 68 -3.62 -21.69 -35.74
CA LEU A 68 -2.99 -22.16 -34.51
C LEU A 68 -3.64 -21.57 -33.26
N LEU A 69 -3.99 -20.28 -33.29
CA LEU A 69 -4.56 -19.57 -32.14
C LEU A 69 -6.01 -20.00 -31.88
N ASP A 70 -6.80 -20.19 -32.93
CA ASP A 70 -8.16 -20.73 -32.86
C ASP A 70 -8.18 -22.17 -32.29
N ARG A 71 -7.21 -23.01 -32.68
CA ARG A 71 -7.07 -24.35 -32.09
C ARG A 71 -6.71 -24.29 -30.61
N VAL A 72 -5.79 -23.41 -30.21
CA VAL A 72 -5.43 -23.18 -28.80
C VAL A 72 -6.66 -22.71 -28.01
N LEU A 73 -7.47 -21.82 -28.58
CA LEU A 73 -8.68 -21.32 -27.93
C LEU A 73 -9.77 -22.37 -27.79
N ARG A 74 -9.97 -23.22 -28.80
CA ARG A 74 -10.93 -24.33 -28.73
C ARG A 74 -10.54 -25.40 -27.70
N HIS A 75 -9.25 -25.50 -27.36
CA HIS A 75 -8.75 -26.39 -26.33
C HIS A 75 -8.39 -25.67 -25.03
N ARG A 76 -8.77 -24.40 -24.85
CA ARG A 76 -8.34 -23.57 -23.71
C ARG A 76 -8.69 -24.18 -22.36
N ASP A 77 -9.87 -24.80 -22.24
CA ASP A 77 -10.33 -25.38 -20.98
C ASP A 77 -9.52 -26.66 -20.66
N SER A 78 -9.17 -27.44 -21.69
CA SER A 78 -8.25 -28.58 -21.57
C SER A 78 -6.84 -28.12 -21.19
N ILE A 79 -6.29 -27.10 -21.85
CA ILE A 79 -4.96 -26.54 -21.54
C ILE A 79 -4.89 -26.00 -20.11
N ILE A 80 -5.91 -25.26 -19.68
CA ILE A 80 -5.98 -24.69 -18.33
C ILE A 80 -6.21 -25.77 -17.27
N SER A 81 -7.03 -26.79 -17.56
CA SER A 81 -7.22 -27.93 -16.65
C SER A 81 -5.92 -28.73 -16.46
N HIS A 82 -5.14 -28.95 -17.53
CA HIS A 82 -3.84 -29.61 -17.45
C HIS A 82 -2.81 -28.77 -16.69
N LEU A 83 -2.88 -27.43 -16.73
CA LEU A 83 -2.02 -26.53 -15.96
C LEU A 83 -2.46 -26.39 -14.49
N ASN A 84 -3.75 -26.60 -14.18
CA ASN A 84 -4.27 -26.62 -12.81
C ASN A 84 -3.93 -27.93 -12.09
N TRP A 85 -3.79 -29.04 -12.82
CA TRP A 85 -3.52 -30.36 -12.26
C TRP A 85 -2.20 -30.46 -11.47
N PRO A 86 -1.05 -29.92 -11.94
CA PRO A 86 0.18 -29.84 -11.15
C PRO A 86 0.00 -29.09 -9.83
N ILE A 87 -0.78 -28.02 -9.82
CA ILE A 87 -1.03 -27.18 -8.64
C ILE A 87 -1.89 -27.93 -7.61
N PHE A 88 -2.91 -28.66 -8.09
CA PHE A 88 -3.75 -29.50 -7.24
C PHE A 88 -3.03 -30.75 -6.72
N ALA A 89 -2.24 -31.42 -7.58
CA ALA A 89 -1.39 -32.54 -7.19
C ALA A 89 -0.33 -32.12 -6.16
N GLN A 90 0.24 -30.92 -6.31
CA GLN A 90 1.17 -30.32 -5.35
C GLN A 90 0.48 -29.93 -4.03
N TRP A 91 -0.75 -29.43 -4.08
CA TRP A 91 -1.55 -29.18 -2.87
C TRP A 91 -1.79 -30.49 -2.09
N ILE A 92 -2.19 -31.57 -2.78
CA ILE A 92 -2.32 -32.91 -2.18
C ILE A 92 -0.98 -33.38 -1.60
N GLN A 93 0.12 -33.29 -2.35
CA GLN A 93 1.46 -33.66 -1.87
C GLN A 93 1.89 -32.87 -0.62
N ASN A 94 1.55 -31.58 -0.53
CA ASN A 94 1.83 -30.75 0.65
C ASN A 94 1.01 -31.18 1.87
N THR A 95 -0.25 -31.57 1.70
CA THR A 95 -1.05 -32.16 2.80
C THR A 95 -0.55 -33.54 3.23
N HIS A 96 -0.05 -34.36 2.30
CA HIS A 96 0.56 -35.65 2.61
C HIS A 96 1.96 -35.50 3.25
N ALA A 97 2.69 -34.42 2.98
CA ALA A 97 3.97 -34.07 3.59
C ALA A 97 3.87 -33.53 5.03
N LEU A 98 2.67 -33.12 5.48
CA LEU A 98 2.43 -32.72 6.87
C LEU A 98 2.36 -33.90 7.85
N ALA A 99 2.10 -35.12 7.36
CA ALA A 99 2.06 -36.31 8.23
C ALA A 99 3.47 -36.76 8.70
N PRO A 100 4.51 -36.84 7.85
CA PRO A 100 5.87 -37.20 8.28
C PRO A 100 6.61 -36.11 9.07
N GLY A 101 6.23 -34.84 8.91
CA GLY A 101 6.86 -33.70 9.59
C GLY A 101 6.70 -33.71 11.11
N THR A 102 5.78 -34.52 11.63
CA THR A 102 5.55 -34.69 13.08
C THR A 102 6.32 -35.86 13.69
N THR A 103 6.88 -36.77 12.89
CA THR A 103 7.50 -38.02 13.40
C THR A 103 8.95 -38.23 12.98
N ALA A 104 9.44 -37.58 11.92
CA ALA A 104 10.86 -37.66 11.51
C ALA A 104 11.30 -36.40 10.74
N PRO A 105 11.76 -35.34 11.43
CA PRO A 105 12.22 -34.11 10.77
C PRO A 105 13.57 -34.35 10.08
N GLY A 106 13.53 -34.72 8.80
CA GLY A 106 14.70 -34.85 7.94
C GLY A 106 14.65 -35.93 6.85
N ALA A 107 13.66 -36.82 6.85
CA ALA A 107 13.66 -37.98 5.94
C ALA A 107 13.27 -37.67 4.47
N ALA A 108 12.91 -36.44 4.13
CA ALA A 108 12.50 -36.03 2.78
C ALA A 108 13.21 -34.78 2.25
N THR A 109 14.41 -34.46 2.77
CA THR A 109 15.19 -33.32 2.27
C THR A 109 15.69 -33.60 0.85
N SER A 110 15.16 -32.86 -0.13
CA SER A 110 15.77 -32.68 -1.44
C SER A 110 16.84 -31.56 -1.38
N THR A 111 17.79 -31.61 -2.31
CA THR A 111 19.04 -30.83 -2.34
C THR A 111 18.91 -29.34 -2.68
N SER A 112 17.76 -28.70 -2.42
CA SER A 112 17.58 -27.27 -2.65
C SER A 112 16.49 -26.69 -1.74
N LEU A 113 16.92 -26.15 -0.58
CA LEU A 113 16.04 -25.50 0.41
C LEU A 113 15.89 -23.97 0.20
N THR A 114 16.60 -23.37 -0.76
CA THR A 114 16.50 -21.92 -1.05
C THR A 114 15.31 -21.54 -1.92
N TRP A 115 14.63 -22.51 -2.53
CA TRP A 115 13.41 -22.28 -3.29
C TRP A 115 12.30 -23.19 -2.79
N GLY A 116 11.49 -22.63 -1.91
CA GLY A 116 10.09 -23.02 -1.89
C GLY A 116 9.48 -22.70 -3.25
N GLY A 117 9.54 -23.65 -4.19
CA GLY A 117 8.49 -23.82 -5.17
C GLY A 117 8.88 -23.75 -6.64
N GLU A 118 8.62 -24.87 -7.30
CA GLU A 118 7.90 -24.93 -8.59
C GLU A 118 6.58 -24.10 -8.59
N ASN A 119 6.14 -23.61 -7.42
CA ASN A 119 4.88 -22.92 -7.15
C ASN A 119 4.79 -21.45 -7.62
N LEU A 120 5.88 -20.67 -7.66
CA LEU A 120 5.77 -19.22 -7.98
C LEU A 120 5.70 -18.95 -9.50
N VAL A 121 6.47 -19.69 -10.29
CA VAL A 121 6.47 -19.55 -11.76
C VAL A 121 5.21 -20.16 -12.36
N ALA A 122 4.75 -21.31 -11.85
CA ALA A 122 3.54 -21.97 -12.34
C ALA A 122 2.27 -21.12 -12.09
N VAL A 123 2.13 -20.50 -10.92
CA VAL A 123 0.96 -19.67 -10.57
C VAL A 123 0.94 -18.36 -11.35
N GLY A 124 2.09 -17.69 -11.51
CA GLY A 124 2.19 -16.46 -12.30
C GLY A 124 1.87 -16.67 -13.79
N VAL A 125 2.40 -17.74 -14.38
CA VAL A 125 2.12 -18.12 -15.77
C VAL A 125 0.64 -18.51 -15.95
N LEU A 126 0.07 -19.26 -15.00
CA LEU A 126 -1.35 -19.62 -15.02
C LEU A 126 -2.26 -18.39 -14.98
N ILE A 127 -1.99 -17.42 -14.08
CA ILE A 127 -2.81 -16.21 -13.95
C ILE A 127 -2.79 -15.39 -15.23
N LEU A 128 -1.61 -15.18 -15.81
CA LEU A 128 -1.45 -14.40 -17.03
C LEU A 128 -2.04 -15.11 -18.25
N LEU A 129 -1.83 -16.42 -18.40
CA LEU A 129 -2.38 -17.21 -19.49
C LEU A 129 -3.91 -17.31 -19.41
N LYS A 130 -4.45 -17.50 -18.20
CA LYS A 130 -5.90 -17.48 -17.96
C LYS A 130 -6.48 -16.09 -18.27
N GLY A 131 -5.79 -15.02 -17.86
CA GLY A 131 -6.16 -13.65 -18.20
C GLY A 131 -6.30 -13.42 -19.71
N VAL A 132 -5.32 -13.89 -20.50
CA VAL A 132 -5.33 -13.76 -21.97
C VAL A 132 -6.41 -14.63 -22.63
N LEU A 133 -6.52 -15.91 -22.25
CA LEU A 133 -7.44 -16.87 -22.88
C LEU A 133 -8.91 -16.60 -22.55
N PHE A 134 -9.20 -15.99 -21.40
CA PHE A 134 -10.56 -15.66 -20.97
C PHE A 134 -10.94 -14.18 -21.15
N ALA A 135 -10.02 -13.32 -21.60
CA ALA A 135 -10.25 -11.89 -21.81
C ALA A 135 -11.56 -11.60 -22.59
N ARG A 136 -11.82 -12.36 -23.66
CA ARG A 136 -13.02 -12.21 -24.50
C ARG A 136 -14.30 -12.78 -23.87
N SER A 137 -14.19 -13.80 -23.02
CA SER A 137 -15.38 -14.42 -22.36
C SER A 137 -15.82 -13.64 -21.12
N SER A 138 -15.09 -12.59 -20.74
CA SER A 138 -15.44 -11.74 -19.61
C SER A 138 -16.77 -11.01 -19.87
N ARG A 139 -17.65 -10.98 -18.87
CA ARG A 139 -18.94 -10.25 -18.90
C ARG A 139 -18.78 -8.76 -18.56
N LEU A 140 -17.53 -8.28 -18.45
CA LEU A 140 -17.16 -6.92 -18.03
C LEU A 140 -17.60 -5.82 -19.01
N ILE A 141 -18.01 -6.16 -20.24
CA ILE A 141 -18.44 -5.20 -21.27
C ILE A 141 -19.66 -5.77 -22.02
N PRO A 142 -20.85 -5.13 -22.00
CA PRO A 142 -22.08 -5.67 -22.57
C PRO A 142 -22.17 -5.63 -24.10
N ASP A 143 -21.54 -4.65 -24.76
CA ASP A 143 -21.64 -4.47 -26.21
C ASP A 143 -20.25 -4.48 -26.88
N LYS A 144 -19.81 -5.68 -27.24
CA LYS A 144 -18.49 -5.92 -27.86
C LYS A 144 -18.50 -5.67 -29.37
N ALA A 145 -19.68 -5.52 -29.98
CA ALA A 145 -19.84 -5.40 -31.44
C ALA A 145 -19.88 -3.95 -31.92
N ASN A 146 -20.21 -2.98 -31.05
CA ASN A 146 -20.34 -1.56 -31.41
C ASN A 146 -19.18 -0.68 -30.91
N LEU A 147 -17.95 -1.20 -30.90
CA LEU A 147 -16.75 -0.37 -30.82
C LEU A 147 -16.56 0.39 -32.15
N GLY A 148 -17.39 1.41 -32.37
CA GLY A 148 -17.40 2.23 -33.59
C GLY A 148 -16.19 3.15 -33.67
N LEU A 149 -15.10 2.67 -34.26
CA LEU A 149 -14.06 3.49 -34.87
C LEU A 149 -14.43 3.70 -36.34
N PHE A 150 -15.20 4.74 -36.62
CA PHE A 150 -15.41 5.17 -38.00
C PHE A 150 -14.12 5.79 -38.54
N VAL A 151 -13.61 5.14 -39.57
CA VAL A 151 -12.54 5.60 -40.44
C VAL A 151 -13.08 6.73 -41.30
N CYS A 152 -12.46 7.91 -41.24
CA CYS A 152 -12.34 8.73 -42.44
C CYS A 152 -11.10 9.61 -42.37
N VAL A 153 -10.44 9.67 -43.53
CA VAL A 153 -9.25 10.42 -43.87
C VAL A 153 -9.63 11.88 -44.09
N VAL A 154 -8.79 12.82 -43.66
CA VAL A 154 -8.27 14.00 -44.41
C VAL A 154 -7.75 15.07 -43.44
N TRP A 155 -6.64 15.64 -43.88
CA TRP A 155 -5.70 16.66 -43.41
C TRP A 155 -6.23 17.94 -42.70
N LYS A 156 -5.38 18.44 -41.77
CA LYS A 156 -4.87 19.83 -41.53
C LYS A 156 -5.86 21.00 -41.81
N GLU A 157 -6.08 21.98 -40.94
CA GLU A 157 -5.13 23.05 -40.55
C GLU A 157 -5.82 24.08 -39.59
N GLU A 158 -4.98 24.74 -38.78
CA GLU A 158 -5.12 26.06 -38.13
C GLU A 158 -6.10 26.39 -36.98
N ASP A 159 -5.44 26.92 -35.95
CA ASP A 159 -5.86 27.69 -34.78
C ASP A 159 -7.21 28.41 -34.83
N SER A 160 -8.03 28.13 -33.80
CA SER A 160 -8.92 29.14 -33.24
C SER A 160 -9.06 28.92 -31.73
N MET A 161 -8.86 30.00 -30.97
CA MET A 161 -9.22 30.10 -29.55
C MET A 161 -10.73 29.86 -29.42
N ILE A 162 -11.11 28.63 -29.09
CA ILE A 162 -12.48 28.32 -28.66
C ILE A 162 -12.58 28.68 -27.18
N ILE A 163 -13.37 29.71 -26.88
CA ILE A 163 -13.89 29.96 -25.54
C ILE A 163 -14.77 28.74 -25.20
N ARG A 164 -14.19 27.78 -24.45
CA ARG A 164 -14.91 26.61 -23.96
C ARG A 164 -15.88 27.06 -22.86
N SER A 165 -17.07 26.48 -22.87
CA SER A 165 -18.11 26.62 -21.85
C SER A 165 -17.53 26.47 -20.43
N PRO A 166 -18.07 27.18 -19.41
CA PRO A 166 -17.57 27.07 -18.05
C PRO A 166 -17.64 25.62 -17.59
N GLU A 167 -16.47 25.05 -17.29
CA GLU A 167 -16.35 23.75 -16.63
C GLU A 167 -17.02 23.84 -15.23
N PRO A 168 -17.63 22.76 -14.74
CA PRO A 168 -18.33 22.79 -13.45
C PRO A 168 -17.36 23.15 -12.33
N GLU A 169 -17.67 24.22 -11.59
CA GLU A 169 -16.94 24.60 -10.38
C GLU A 169 -16.91 23.45 -9.37
N VAL A 170 -15.74 23.19 -8.78
CA VAL A 170 -15.58 22.29 -7.63
C VAL A 170 -16.45 22.81 -6.49
N LYS A 171 -17.53 22.09 -6.20
CA LYS A 171 -18.50 22.41 -5.15
C LYS A 171 -18.69 21.20 -4.25
N ILE A 172 -18.66 21.44 -2.94
CA ILE A 172 -19.05 20.43 -1.96
C ILE A 172 -20.57 20.32 -2.01
N LEU A 173 -21.07 19.26 -2.63
CA LEU A 173 -22.49 18.96 -2.71
C LEU A 173 -22.79 17.74 -1.84
N VAL A 174 -23.66 17.93 -0.84
CA VAL A 174 -24.07 16.88 0.11
C VAL A 174 -25.57 16.82 0.24
N ASP A 175 -26.12 15.61 0.34
CA ASP A 175 -27.50 15.39 0.79
C ASP A 175 -27.56 15.40 2.31
N ARG A 176 -28.55 16.09 2.86
CA ARG A 176 -28.82 16.14 4.29
C ARG A 176 -29.79 15.03 4.69
N ASP A 177 -29.41 14.29 5.72
CA ASP A 177 -30.21 13.21 6.30
C ASP A 177 -30.76 12.18 5.26
N PRO A 178 -29.94 11.67 4.31
CA PRO A 178 -30.44 10.81 3.23
C PRO A 178 -30.94 9.45 3.72
N ILE A 179 -30.38 8.92 4.82
CA ILE A 179 -30.75 7.61 5.39
C ILE A 179 -30.94 7.76 6.89
N LYS A 180 -32.16 7.47 7.37
CA LYS A 180 -32.48 7.52 8.81
C LYS A 180 -31.66 6.49 9.58
N THR A 181 -31.02 6.91 10.67
CA THR A 181 -30.36 6.01 11.61
C THR A 181 -31.42 5.22 12.39
N SER A 182 -31.47 3.91 12.21
CA SER A 182 -32.41 2.99 12.86
C SER A 182 -31.79 1.60 12.99
N PHE A 183 -32.15 0.86 14.05
CA PHE A 183 -31.79 -0.56 14.22
C PHE A 183 -32.72 -1.52 13.49
N GLU A 184 -33.76 -1.02 12.81
CA GLU A 184 -34.74 -1.85 12.10
C GLU A 184 -34.10 -2.82 11.10
N GLU A 185 -33.15 -2.33 10.30
CA GLU A 185 -32.47 -3.14 9.28
C GLU A 185 -31.49 -4.16 9.87
N TRP A 186 -31.05 -3.98 11.12
CA TRP A 186 -30.20 -4.95 11.81
C TRP A 186 -30.98 -6.21 12.20
N ALA A 187 -32.28 -6.08 12.43
CA ALA A 187 -33.18 -7.21 12.69
C ALA A 187 -33.52 -8.01 11.42
N LYS A 188 -33.11 -7.53 10.24
CA LYS A 188 -33.36 -8.14 8.92
C LYS A 188 -32.02 -8.48 8.24
N PRO A 189 -31.33 -9.58 8.63
CA PRO A 189 -30.07 -9.93 7.99
C PRO A 189 -30.27 -10.18 6.49
N GLY A 190 -29.41 -9.57 5.67
CA GLY A 190 -29.52 -9.65 4.21
C GLY A 190 -30.46 -8.64 3.57
N HIS A 191 -30.95 -7.64 4.30
CA HIS A 191 -31.82 -6.57 3.77
C HIS A 191 -31.26 -5.88 2.52
N PHE A 192 -29.93 -5.83 2.39
CA PHE A 192 -29.22 -5.22 1.27
C PHE A 192 -29.36 -5.99 -0.06
N SER A 193 -29.82 -7.24 -0.04
CA SER A 193 -30.01 -8.07 -1.23
C SER A 193 -31.44 -8.59 -1.30
N ARG A 194 -32.15 -8.32 -2.40
CA ARG A 194 -33.53 -8.83 -2.60
C ARG A 194 -33.61 -10.36 -2.60
N THR A 195 -32.51 -11.03 -2.93
CA THR A 195 -32.42 -12.50 -2.95
C THR A 195 -32.30 -13.05 -1.53
N ILE A 196 -31.49 -12.42 -0.69
CA ILE A 196 -31.18 -12.89 0.68
C ILE A 196 -32.24 -12.39 1.67
N ALA A 197 -32.85 -11.22 1.45
CA ALA A 197 -33.88 -10.65 2.32
C ALA A 197 -35.13 -11.53 2.51
N LYS A 198 -35.35 -12.55 1.68
CA LYS A 198 -36.45 -13.51 1.81
C LYS A 198 -36.32 -14.46 3.01
N GLY A 199 -35.12 -14.58 3.57
CA GLY A 199 -34.84 -15.41 4.73
C GLY A 199 -34.18 -16.76 4.40
N PRO A 200 -33.75 -17.51 5.43
CA PRO A 200 -32.95 -18.72 5.28
C PRO A 200 -33.78 -19.96 4.95
N ASP A 201 -33.95 -20.27 3.67
CA ASP A 201 -34.54 -21.55 3.24
C ASP A 201 -33.53 -22.71 3.27
N THR A 202 -32.23 -22.41 3.14
CA THR A 202 -31.13 -23.39 3.18
C THR A 202 -29.92 -22.80 3.90
N THR A 203 -28.99 -23.65 4.38
CA THR A 203 -27.74 -23.18 5.00
C THR A 203 -26.85 -22.38 4.04
N THR A 204 -27.02 -22.54 2.72
CA THR A 204 -26.37 -21.71 1.69
C THR A 204 -26.68 -20.23 1.88
N TRP A 205 -27.87 -19.90 2.39
CA TRP A 205 -28.23 -18.52 2.69
C TRP A 205 -27.27 -17.85 3.67
N ILE A 206 -26.79 -18.59 4.69
CA ILE A 206 -25.84 -18.06 5.67
C ILE A 206 -24.53 -17.71 4.99
N TRP A 207 -24.04 -18.55 4.08
CA TRP A 207 -22.80 -18.29 3.34
C TRP A 207 -22.94 -17.10 2.40
N ASN A 208 -24.04 -17.01 1.65
CA ASN A 208 -24.31 -15.89 0.75
C ASN A 208 -24.46 -14.57 1.51
N LEU A 209 -25.09 -14.59 2.69
CA LEU A 209 -25.19 -13.42 3.57
C LEU A 209 -23.82 -12.80 3.87
N HIS A 210 -22.81 -13.63 4.16
CA HIS A 210 -21.46 -13.16 4.47
C HIS A 210 -20.66 -12.81 3.20
N ALA A 211 -20.80 -13.61 2.14
CA ALA A 211 -20.07 -13.41 0.88
C ALA A 211 -20.46 -12.09 0.19
N ASP A 212 -21.75 -11.76 0.21
CA ASP A 212 -22.30 -10.61 -0.53
C ASP A 212 -22.33 -9.33 0.32
N ALA A 213 -21.94 -9.38 1.60
CA ALA A 213 -22.09 -8.25 2.53
C ALA A 213 -21.35 -6.97 2.09
N HIS A 214 -20.19 -7.10 1.45
CA HIS A 214 -19.40 -5.97 0.94
C HIS A 214 -19.39 -5.88 -0.60
N ASP A 215 -20.21 -6.69 -1.28
CA ASP A 215 -20.39 -6.59 -2.73
C ASP A 215 -21.45 -5.52 -3.06
N PHE A 216 -21.09 -4.24 -2.86
CA PHE A 216 -22.03 -3.13 -2.95
C PHE A 216 -22.69 -2.97 -4.33
N ASP A 217 -21.98 -3.35 -5.40
CA ASP A 217 -22.50 -3.31 -6.77
C ASP A 217 -23.62 -4.35 -6.97
N SER A 218 -23.64 -5.44 -6.19
CA SER A 218 -24.74 -6.41 -6.19
C SER A 218 -25.99 -5.93 -5.46
N HIS A 219 -25.86 -4.93 -4.58
CA HIS A 219 -26.97 -4.41 -3.77
C HIS A 219 -27.83 -3.41 -4.54
N THR A 220 -27.18 -2.57 -5.35
CA THR A 220 -27.81 -1.42 -6.03
C THR A 220 -27.03 -1.10 -7.32
N ASN A 221 -27.73 -0.56 -8.33
CA ASN A 221 -27.10 -0.08 -9.56
C ASN A 221 -26.77 1.43 -9.50
N ASP A 222 -27.05 2.10 -8.37
CA ASP A 222 -26.76 3.52 -8.18
C ASP A 222 -25.30 3.74 -7.74
N LEU A 223 -24.49 4.26 -8.66
CA LEU A 223 -23.08 4.56 -8.42
C LEU A 223 -22.87 5.61 -7.31
N GLU A 224 -23.83 6.51 -7.10
CA GLU A 224 -23.76 7.50 -6.02
C GLU A 224 -23.90 6.80 -4.65
N GLU A 225 -24.86 5.89 -4.51
CA GLU A 225 -25.06 5.08 -3.31
C GLU A 225 -23.85 4.18 -3.02
N ILE A 226 -23.31 3.51 -4.05
CA ILE A 226 -22.09 2.68 -3.95
C ILE A 226 -20.93 3.54 -3.45
N SER A 227 -20.69 4.70 -4.05
CA SER A 227 -19.60 5.61 -3.66
C SER A 227 -19.73 6.05 -2.20
N ARG A 228 -20.94 6.33 -1.72
CA ARG A 228 -21.21 6.68 -0.31
C ARG A 228 -20.92 5.51 0.63
N LYS A 229 -21.31 4.28 0.26
CA LYS A 229 -21.01 3.07 1.05
C LYS A 229 -19.50 2.84 1.14
N VAL A 230 -18.79 2.92 0.01
CA VAL A 230 -17.32 2.80 -0.05
C VAL A 230 -16.65 3.85 0.84
N PHE A 231 -17.06 5.11 0.74
CA PHE A 231 -16.50 6.20 1.54
C PHE A 231 -16.70 6.01 3.05
N SER A 232 -17.92 5.63 3.46
CA SER A 232 -18.21 5.31 4.86
C SER A 232 -17.43 4.08 5.35
N ALA A 233 -17.30 3.05 4.52
CA ALA A 233 -16.52 1.84 4.84
C ALA A 233 -15.03 2.15 5.02
N HIS A 234 -14.46 3.08 4.25
CA HIS A 234 -13.08 3.55 4.46
C HIS A 234 -12.87 4.15 5.85
N PHE A 235 -13.81 4.98 6.34
CA PHE A 235 -13.76 5.49 7.71
C PHE A 235 -13.87 4.39 8.76
N GLY A 236 -14.75 3.39 8.53
CA GLY A 236 -14.83 2.21 9.38
C GLY A 236 -13.50 1.45 9.45
N GLN A 237 -12.84 1.23 8.30
CA GLN A 237 -11.53 0.59 8.25
C GLN A 237 -10.44 1.43 8.94
N LEU A 238 -10.43 2.76 8.76
CA LEU A 238 -9.50 3.64 9.47
C LEU A 238 -9.71 3.59 10.98
N SER A 239 -10.97 3.53 11.44
CA SER A 239 -11.28 3.36 12.87
C SER A 239 -10.66 2.09 13.44
N ILE A 240 -10.77 0.97 12.72
CA ILE A 240 -10.16 -0.31 13.12
C ILE A 240 -8.63 -0.20 13.17
N ILE A 241 -8.01 0.46 12.19
CA ILE A 241 -6.55 0.69 12.17
C ILE A 241 -6.11 1.52 13.38
N PHE A 242 -6.81 2.62 13.69
CA PHE A 242 -6.50 3.44 14.86
C PHE A 242 -6.73 2.70 16.18
N LEU A 243 -7.76 1.86 16.26
CA LEU A 243 -8.00 1.02 17.43
C LEU A 243 -6.88 -0.02 17.61
N TRP A 244 -6.45 -0.67 16.52
CA TRP A 244 -5.30 -1.58 16.53
C TRP A 244 -4.02 -0.85 16.96
N LEU A 245 -3.72 0.32 16.40
CA LEU A 245 -2.59 1.15 16.80
C LEU A 245 -2.67 1.53 18.29
N SER A 246 -3.84 2.00 18.75
CA SER A 246 -4.09 2.30 20.17
C SER A 246 -3.76 1.11 21.06
N GLY A 247 -4.21 -0.10 20.68
CA GLY A 247 -3.87 -1.35 21.36
C GLY A 247 -2.36 -1.60 21.42
N MET A 248 -1.63 -1.42 20.32
CA MET A 248 -0.17 -1.61 20.30
C MET A 248 0.57 -0.66 21.26
N TYR A 249 0.19 0.63 21.27
CA TYR A 249 0.76 1.62 22.19
C TYR A 249 0.35 1.35 23.64
N PHE A 250 -0.90 0.95 23.89
CA PHE A 250 -1.38 0.64 25.24
C PHE A 250 -0.67 -0.59 25.83
N HIS A 251 -0.48 -1.64 25.03
CA HIS A 251 0.29 -2.81 25.41
C HIS A 251 1.75 -2.45 25.73
N GLY A 252 2.36 -1.59 24.91
CA GLY A 252 3.66 -0.98 25.21
C GLY A 252 3.69 -0.23 26.53
N ALA A 253 2.64 0.52 26.86
CA ALA A 253 2.58 1.34 28.06
C ALA A 253 2.28 0.56 29.35
N ARG A 254 1.67 -0.64 29.29
CA ARG A 254 1.14 -1.33 30.48
C ARG A 254 1.66 -2.73 30.72
N PHE A 255 2.08 -3.42 29.66
CA PHE A 255 2.41 -4.85 29.72
C PHE A 255 3.73 -5.14 29.00
N SER A 256 4.67 -4.20 29.08
CA SER A 256 5.92 -4.28 28.33
C SER A 256 7.13 -4.03 29.21
N ASN A 257 8.31 -4.35 28.68
CA ASN A 257 9.60 -3.99 29.26
C ASN A 257 10.28 -2.83 28.52
N TYR A 258 9.51 -1.89 27.97
CA TYR A 258 10.03 -0.83 27.09
C TYR A 258 11.09 0.05 27.73
N GLU A 259 10.88 0.56 28.95
CA GLU A 259 11.88 1.41 29.63
C GLU A 259 13.15 0.63 29.96
N ALA A 260 13.01 -0.62 30.42
CA ALA A 260 14.15 -1.49 30.65
C ALA A 260 14.92 -1.75 29.35
N TRP A 261 14.22 -2.08 28.27
CA TRP A 261 14.81 -2.25 26.94
C TRP A 261 15.49 -0.98 26.44
N LEU A 262 14.95 0.21 26.73
CA LEU A 262 15.55 1.47 26.29
C LEU A 262 16.92 1.71 26.95
N SER A 263 17.09 1.25 28.19
CA SER A 263 18.37 1.32 28.92
C SER A 263 19.43 0.32 28.44
N ASP A 264 19.03 -0.85 27.95
CA ASP A 264 19.93 -1.86 27.38
C ASP A 264 19.30 -2.56 26.15
N PRO A 265 19.29 -1.87 24.99
CA PRO A 265 18.59 -2.35 23.79
C PRO A 265 19.25 -3.54 23.11
N THR A 266 20.52 -3.82 23.44
CA THR A 266 21.33 -4.86 22.80
C THR A 266 21.15 -6.22 23.47
N HIS A 267 20.93 -6.26 24.79
CA HIS A 267 20.78 -7.53 25.51
C HIS A 267 19.34 -7.83 25.93
N ILE A 268 18.53 -6.82 26.22
CA ILE A 268 17.13 -7.02 26.59
C ILE A 268 16.30 -7.25 25.32
N ARG A 269 15.41 -8.24 25.36
CA ARG A 269 14.54 -8.55 24.23
C ARG A 269 13.20 -7.81 24.38
N PRO A 270 12.65 -7.25 23.29
CA PRO A 270 11.38 -6.53 23.37
C PRO A 270 10.22 -7.49 23.67
N SER A 271 9.40 -7.14 24.66
CA SER A 271 8.19 -7.88 25.03
C SER A 271 7.07 -6.91 25.40
N ALA A 272 5.84 -7.16 24.93
CA ALA A 272 4.66 -6.32 25.19
C ALA A 272 3.37 -7.12 25.38
N GLN A 273 3.48 -8.44 25.61
CA GLN A 273 2.34 -9.32 25.81
C GLN A 273 2.64 -10.29 26.94
N VAL A 274 1.76 -10.31 27.94
CA VAL A 274 1.85 -11.18 29.11
C VAL A 274 0.65 -12.11 29.14
N VAL A 275 0.91 -13.40 29.32
CA VAL A 275 -0.10 -14.46 29.36
C VAL A 275 -0.57 -14.67 30.79
N TRP A 276 -1.88 -14.82 30.99
CA TRP A 276 -2.45 -15.12 32.30
C TRP A 276 -2.19 -16.57 32.74
N PRO A 277 -1.88 -16.82 34.02
CA PRO A 277 -1.58 -18.15 34.54
C PRO A 277 -2.86 -18.94 34.89
N ILE A 278 -3.51 -19.50 33.87
CA ILE A 278 -4.79 -20.22 34.05
C ILE A 278 -4.58 -21.73 34.01
N VAL A 279 -3.92 -22.24 32.96
CA VAL A 279 -3.83 -23.68 32.65
C VAL A 279 -2.38 -24.16 32.44
N GLY A 280 -1.40 -23.46 32.99
CA GLY A 280 0.03 -23.71 32.71
C GLY A 280 0.58 -22.95 31.50
N GLN A 281 -0.27 -22.16 30.82
CA GLN A 281 0.12 -21.35 29.66
C GLN A 281 1.07 -20.19 30.00
N GLU A 282 1.28 -19.88 31.28
CA GLU A 282 2.30 -18.93 31.74
C GLU A 282 3.73 -19.38 31.43
N ILE A 283 3.94 -20.64 31.03
CA ILE A 283 5.20 -21.11 30.43
C ILE A 283 5.59 -20.28 29.19
N LEU A 284 4.61 -19.66 28.52
CA LEU A 284 4.83 -18.74 27.39
C LEU A 284 5.45 -17.40 27.82
N ASN A 285 5.38 -17.04 29.10
CA ASN A 285 6.03 -15.86 29.65
C ASN A 285 7.52 -16.15 29.88
N GLY A 286 8.28 -16.19 28.77
CA GLY A 286 9.72 -16.40 28.79
C GLY A 286 10.45 -15.24 29.48
N ASP A 287 11.63 -15.53 30.02
CA ASP A 287 12.54 -14.49 30.52
C ASP A 287 13.17 -13.75 29.33
N VAL A 288 12.86 -12.47 29.21
CA VAL A 288 13.30 -11.59 28.12
C VAL A 288 14.35 -10.57 28.58
N GLY A 289 14.82 -10.67 29.83
CA GLY A 289 15.71 -9.69 30.45
C GLY A 289 14.97 -8.49 31.06
N GLY A 290 15.71 -7.65 31.78
CA GLY A 290 15.16 -6.47 32.45
C GLY A 290 14.20 -6.79 33.61
N GLY A 291 14.28 -7.99 34.19
CA GLY A 291 13.38 -8.44 35.26
C GLY A 291 11.94 -8.72 34.79
N PHE A 292 11.71 -8.80 33.47
CA PHE A 292 10.39 -8.97 32.89
C PHE A 292 10.22 -10.35 32.27
N ARG A 293 9.01 -10.91 32.39
CA ARG A 293 8.63 -12.18 31.77
C ARG A 293 7.39 -12.00 30.92
N GLY A 294 7.48 -12.39 29.65
CA GLY A 294 6.42 -12.21 28.67
C GLY A 294 6.76 -12.84 27.33
N ILE A 295 5.88 -12.67 26.35
CA ILE A 295 6.12 -13.11 24.99
C ILE A 295 7.04 -12.10 24.31
N GLN A 296 8.16 -12.59 23.75
CA GLN A 296 9.03 -11.77 22.91
C GLN A 296 8.29 -11.34 21.64
N ILE A 297 8.23 -10.04 21.38
CA ILE A 297 7.58 -9.48 20.18
C ILE A 297 8.59 -9.28 19.04
N THR A 298 8.12 -9.43 17.81
CA THR A 298 8.94 -9.27 16.59
C THR A 298 8.41 -8.20 15.63
N SER A 299 7.47 -7.37 16.11
CA SER A 299 6.81 -6.31 15.34
C SER A 299 7.65 -5.05 15.14
N GLY A 300 8.74 -4.87 15.89
CA GLY A 300 9.65 -3.72 15.76
C GLY A 300 9.17 -2.41 16.41
N PHE A 301 8.09 -2.43 17.19
CA PHE A 301 7.52 -1.22 17.79
C PHE A 301 8.47 -0.49 18.75
N PHE A 302 9.30 -1.21 19.51
CA PHE A 302 10.24 -0.60 20.45
C PHE A 302 11.27 0.29 19.75
N GLN A 303 11.79 -0.17 18.61
CA GLN A 303 12.72 0.59 17.78
C GLN A 303 12.03 1.82 17.16
N ILE A 304 10.78 1.69 16.72
CA ILE A 304 9.98 2.81 16.19
C ILE A 304 9.74 3.87 17.28
N TRP A 305 9.39 3.46 18.51
CA TRP A 305 9.16 4.38 19.62
C TRP A 305 10.44 5.10 20.04
N ARG A 306 11.57 4.37 20.13
CA ARG A 306 12.90 4.97 20.36
C ARG A 306 13.24 6.00 19.28
N ALA A 307 13.07 5.63 18.01
CA ALA A 307 13.30 6.52 16.88
C ALA A 307 12.29 7.69 16.78
N SER A 308 11.23 7.70 17.59
CA SER A 308 10.29 8.82 17.73
C SER A 308 10.61 9.71 18.94
N GLY A 309 11.64 9.38 19.72
CA GLY A 309 12.02 10.10 20.93
C GLY A 309 11.09 9.81 22.13
N ILE A 310 10.39 8.67 22.13
CA ILE A 310 9.62 8.23 23.29
C ILE A 310 10.58 7.65 24.32
N THR A 311 10.47 8.09 25.58
CA THR A 311 11.40 7.70 26.65
C THR A 311 10.72 7.03 27.84
N ASN A 312 9.39 7.10 27.95
CA ASN A 312 8.65 6.55 29.08
C ASN A 312 7.26 6.00 28.71
N GLU A 313 6.71 5.19 29.61
CA GLU A 313 5.39 4.55 29.45
C GLU A 313 4.23 5.57 29.41
N LEU A 314 4.36 6.72 30.08
CA LEU A 314 3.33 7.75 30.10
C LEU A 314 3.07 8.32 28.71
N GLN A 315 4.13 8.56 27.92
CA GLN A 315 4.01 9.01 26.54
C GLN A 315 3.30 7.97 25.66
N LEU A 316 3.63 6.68 25.80
CA LEU A 316 2.94 5.60 25.09
C LEU A 316 1.45 5.55 25.45
N TYR A 317 1.13 5.71 26.74
CA TYR A 317 -0.24 5.74 27.21
C TYR A 317 -1.04 6.91 26.62
N CYS A 318 -0.46 8.12 26.63
CA CYS A 318 -1.09 9.30 26.02
C CYS A 318 -1.33 9.10 24.51
N THR A 319 -0.37 8.53 23.78
CA THR A 319 -0.52 8.21 22.36
C THR A 319 -1.62 7.15 22.14
N ALA A 320 -1.73 6.15 23.02
CA ALA A 320 -2.79 5.16 22.93
C ALA A 320 -4.18 5.78 23.09
N ILE A 321 -4.36 6.69 24.06
CA ILE A 321 -5.62 7.42 24.25
C ILE A 321 -5.91 8.33 23.06
N GLY A 322 -4.91 9.04 22.55
CA GLY A 322 -5.04 9.85 21.34
C GLY A 322 -5.53 9.03 20.15
N ALA A 323 -4.88 7.90 19.87
CA ALA A 323 -5.29 6.99 18.80
C ALA A 323 -6.71 6.44 19.01
N LEU A 324 -7.13 6.18 20.24
CA LEU A 324 -8.50 5.75 20.55
C LEU A 324 -9.53 6.85 20.26
N VAL A 325 -9.23 8.11 20.61
CA VAL A 325 -10.07 9.26 20.25
C VAL A 325 -10.18 9.39 18.74
N PHE A 326 -9.08 9.25 18.00
CA PHE A 326 -9.10 9.25 16.54
C PHE A 326 -9.91 8.07 15.97
N ALA A 327 -9.86 6.88 16.57
CA ALA A 327 -10.70 5.77 16.17
C ALA A 327 -12.20 6.12 16.30
N ALA A 328 -12.59 6.75 17.40
CA ALA A 328 -13.96 7.22 17.61
C ALA A 328 -14.37 8.33 16.63
N LEU A 329 -13.47 9.28 16.34
CA LEU A 329 -13.70 10.34 15.34
C LEU A 329 -13.86 9.76 13.93
N MET A 330 -13.07 8.77 13.54
CA MET A 330 -13.22 8.10 12.24
C MET A 330 -14.56 7.37 12.16
N LEU A 331 -14.96 6.67 13.21
CA LEU A 331 -16.26 5.98 13.26
C LEU A 331 -17.42 6.99 13.13
N PHE A 332 -17.34 8.11 13.86
CA PHE A 332 -18.30 9.20 13.76
C PHE A 332 -18.34 9.82 12.36
N ALA A 333 -17.17 10.07 11.74
CA ALA A 333 -17.08 10.62 10.40
C ALA A 333 -17.73 9.69 9.35
N GLY A 334 -17.51 8.37 9.46
CA GLY A 334 -18.17 7.38 8.61
C GLY A 334 -19.70 7.45 8.73
N TRP A 335 -20.23 7.42 9.96
CA TRP A 335 -21.66 7.61 10.21
C TRP A 335 -22.18 8.95 9.67
N PHE A 336 -21.46 10.04 9.92
CA PHE A 336 -21.86 11.39 9.52
C PHE A 336 -21.93 11.53 8.00
N HIS A 337 -20.93 11.05 7.28
CA HIS A 337 -20.86 11.12 5.82
C HIS A 337 -21.70 10.07 5.08
N TYR A 338 -22.36 9.16 5.81
CA TYR A 338 -23.35 8.26 5.23
C TYR A 338 -24.79 8.67 5.56
N HIS A 339 -25.06 8.98 6.83
CA HIS A 339 -26.42 9.24 7.32
C HIS A 339 -26.81 10.71 7.40
N LYS A 340 -25.86 11.65 7.51
CA LYS A 340 -26.16 13.07 7.80
C LYS A 340 -25.77 14.02 6.68
N ALA A 341 -24.61 13.82 6.06
CA ALA A 341 -24.06 14.68 5.02
C ALA A 341 -23.38 13.81 3.95
N ALA A 342 -24.19 13.12 3.14
CA ALA A 342 -23.68 12.20 2.14
C ALA A 342 -23.26 12.94 0.86
N PRO A 343 -22.01 12.81 0.41
CA PRO A 343 -21.55 13.49 -0.80
C PRO A 343 -22.27 13.01 -2.07
N LYS A 344 -22.44 13.91 -3.02
CA LYS A 344 -22.92 13.62 -4.38
C LYS A 344 -21.84 12.95 -5.23
N LEU A 345 -22.23 12.24 -6.28
CA LEU A 345 -21.31 11.54 -7.19
C LEU A 345 -20.25 12.47 -7.80
N ALA A 346 -20.65 13.69 -8.18
CA ALA A 346 -19.74 14.70 -8.73
C ALA A 346 -18.56 15.02 -7.80
N TRP A 347 -18.75 14.95 -6.47
CA TRP A 347 -17.67 15.15 -5.51
C TRP A 347 -16.65 14.00 -5.52
N PHE A 348 -17.12 12.76 -5.67
CA PHE A 348 -16.24 11.59 -5.79
C PHE A 348 -15.47 11.56 -7.11
N GLN A 349 -16.05 12.12 -8.17
CA GLN A 349 -15.48 12.15 -9.52
C GLN A 349 -14.52 13.33 -9.76
N ASP A 350 -14.38 14.24 -8.79
CA ASP A 350 -13.42 15.33 -8.83
C ASP A 350 -11.99 14.84 -8.52
N VAL A 351 -11.43 14.14 -9.51
CA VAL A 351 -10.13 13.47 -9.40
C VAL A 351 -8.96 14.45 -9.36
N GLU A 352 -9.06 15.60 -10.03
CA GLU A 352 -8.05 16.66 -9.97
C GLU A 352 -7.94 17.21 -8.55
N SER A 353 -9.05 17.56 -7.91
CA SER A 353 -9.06 18.02 -6.52
C SER A 353 -8.58 16.94 -5.57
N MET A 354 -9.06 15.70 -5.72
CA MET A 354 -8.62 14.58 -4.89
C MET A 354 -7.10 14.36 -4.97
N LEU A 355 -6.51 14.38 -6.17
CA LEU A 355 -5.07 14.20 -6.35
C LEU A 355 -4.27 15.36 -5.79
N ASN A 356 -4.68 16.62 -6.01
CA ASN A 356 -4.02 17.78 -5.42
C ASN A 356 -4.02 17.71 -3.89
N HIS A 357 -5.16 17.40 -3.26
CA HIS A 357 -5.28 17.27 -1.81
C HIS A 357 -4.50 16.07 -1.25
N HIS A 358 -4.46 14.94 -1.95
CA HIS A 358 -3.69 13.79 -1.50
C HIS A 358 -2.17 14.01 -1.65
N LEU A 359 -1.72 14.59 -2.77
CA LEU A 359 -0.31 14.88 -2.99
C LEU A 359 0.17 15.98 -2.04
N THR A 360 -0.42 17.17 -2.09
CA THR A 360 0.02 18.30 -1.25
C THR A 360 -0.35 18.11 0.21
N GLY A 361 -1.61 17.77 0.50
CA GLY A 361 -2.13 17.66 1.86
C GLY A 361 -1.67 16.39 2.56
N LEU A 362 -2.13 15.22 2.08
CA LEU A 362 -1.88 13.96 2.77
C LEU A 362 -0.40 13.56 2.77
N LEU A 363 0.28 13.62 1.63
CA LEU A 363 1.69 13.22 1.51
C LEU A 363 2.66 14.36 1.84
N GLY A 364 2.45 15.54 1.24
CA GLY A 364 3.31 16.71 1.41
C GLY A 364 3.33 17.24 2.84
N LEU A 365 2.18 17.70 3.36
CA LEU A 365 2.08 18.20 4.74
C LEU A 365 2.30 17.08 5.78
N GLY A 366 1.92 15.84 5.46
CA GLY A 366 2.22 14.68 6.29
C GLY A 366 3.73 14.49 6.49
N SER A 367 4.50 14.48 5.40
CA SER A 367 5.95 14.35 5.46
C SER A 367 6.63 15.58 6.08
N LEU A 368 6.12 16.79 5.79
CA LEU A 368 6.64 18.02 6.39
C LEU A 368 6.47 18.03 7.91
N SER A 369 5.28 17.63 8.38
CA SER A 369 4.98 17.54 9.82
C SER A 369 5.85 16.49 10.50
N TRP A 370 6.09 15.36 9.82
CA TRP A 370 6.99 14.33 10.33
C TRP A 370 8.45 14.79 10.38
N ALA A 371 8.95 15.48 9.37
CA ALA A 371 10.28 16.10 9.41
C ALA A 371 10.40 17.10 10.57
N GLY A 372 9.36 17.94 10.79
CA GLY A 372 9.30 18.85 11.94
C GLY A 372 9.38 18.12 13.29
N HIS A 373 8.58 17.05 13.47
CA HIS A 373 8.67 16.21 14.66
C HIS A 373 10.08 15.61 14.83
N GLN A 374 10.68 15.11 13.74
CA GLN A 374 12.00 14.50 13.81
C GLN A 374 13.09 15.52 14.19
N ILE A 375 13.07 16.73 13.61
CA ILE A 375 14.02 17.81 13.92
C ILE A 375 13.91 18.23 15.39
N HIS A 376 12.68 18.45 15.86
CA HIS A 376 12.46 19.13 17.15
C HIS A 376 12.30 18.19 18.35
N VAL A 377 12.02 16.90 18.12
CA VAL A 377 11.77 15.92 19.19
C VAL A 377 12.67 14.71 19.06
N SER A 378 12.58 13.98 17.94
CA SER A 378 13.28 12.70 17.82
C SER A 378 14.80 12.86 17.85
N LEU A 379 15.32 13.82 17.08
CA LEU A 379 16.74 14.05 16.91
C LEU A 379 17.46 14.42 18.22
N PRO A 380 17.04 15.47 18.97
CA PRO A 380 17.71 15.81 20.22
C PRO A 380 17.67 14.66 21.24
N ILE A 381 16.54 13.95 21.36
CA ILE A 381 16.41 12.84 22.30
C ILE A 381 17.30 11.66 21.91
N ASN A 382 17.33 11.30 20.62
CA ASN A 382 18.18 10.20 20.15
C ASN A 382 19.68 10.52 20.28
N GLN A 383 20.08 11.79 20.23
CA GLN A 383 21.46 12.18 20.52
C GLN A 383 21.88 11.83 21.95
N PHE A 384 21.01 12.08 22.94
CA PHE A 384 21.25 11.66 24.33
C PHE A 384 21.20 10.14 24.51
N LEU A 385 20.22 9.47 23.90
CA LEU A 385 20.10 8.01 23.97
C LEU A 385 21.30 7.29 23.34
N ASN A 386 21.88 7.85 22.28
CA ASN A 386 23.09 7.32 21.64
C ASN A 386 24.35 7.60 22.47
N ALA A 387 24.32 8.63 23.32
CA ALA A 387 25.35 8.90 24.33
C ALA A 387 25.16 8.09 25.63
N ALA A 388 24.23 7.12 25.64
CA ALA A 388 23.91 6.26 26.79
C ALA A 388 23.48 7.04 28.04
N VAL A 389 22.87 8.21 27.87
CA VAL A 389 22.22 8.93 28.96
C VAL A 389 20.95 8.19 29.37
N ASP A 390 20.73 8.05 30.69
CA ASP A 390 19.53 7.42 31.22
C ASP A 390 18.28 8.15 30.69
N PRO A 391 17.29 7.45 30.10
CA PRO A 391 16.06 8.05 29.60
C PRO A 391 15.33 8.98 30.59
N LYS A 392 15.50 8.79 31.90
CA LYS A 392 14.90 9.61 32.96
C LYS A 392 15.60 10.96 33.15
N GLU A 393 16.87 11.07 32.77
CA GLU A 393 17.67 12.29 32.87
C GLU A 393 17.58 13.15 31.60
N ILE A 394 17.01 12.60 30.51
CA ILE A 394 16.82 13.33 29.27
C ILE A 394 15.70 14.37 29.44
N PRO A 395 15.93 15.65 29.09
CA PRO A 395 14.89 16.67 29.08
C PRO A 395 13.66 16.23 28.28
N LEU A 396 12.46 16.60 28.75
CA LEU A 396 11.24 16.21 28.05
C LEU A 396 11.13 16.94 26.69
N PRO A 397 10.44 16.37 25.68
CA PRO A 397 10.33 16.95 24.34
C PRO A 397 9.95 18.44 24.29
N HIS A 398 9.05 18.88 25.20
CA HIS A 398 8.59 20.27 25.23
C HIS A 398 9.67 21.25 25.74
N GLU A 399 10.66 20.78 26.50
CA GLU A 399 11.76 21.61 26.98
C GLU A 399 12.68 22.02 25.82
N PHE A 400 12.93 21.12 24.85
CA PHE A 400 13.67 21.44 23.62
C PHE A 400 12.95 22.49 22.76
N ILE A 401 11.62 22.48 22.78
CA ILE A 401 10.80 23.44 22.00
C ILE A 401 10.78 24.81 22.68
N LEU A 402 10.60 24.83 24.01
CA LEU A 402 10.47 26.07 24.78
C LEU A 402 11.82 26.74 25.06
N ASN A 403 12.88 25.95 25.19
CA ASN A 403 14.23 26.43 25.47
C ASN A 403 15.14 26.24 24.25
N ARG A 404 15.23 27.28 23.42
CA ARG A 404 16.11 27.29 22.25
C ARG A 404 17.59 27.07 22.61
N ASP A 405 18.03 27.51 23.79
CA ASP A 405 19.43 27.38 24.18
C ASP A 405 19.83 25.92 24.41
N LEU A 406 18.87 25.07 24.80
CA LEU A 406 19.08 23.63 24.94
C LEU A 406 19.32 22.97 23.57
N LEU A 407 18.52 23.33 22.56
CA LEU A 407 18.75 22.87 21.18
C LEU A 407 20.04 23.45 20.59
N ALA A 408 20.35 24.72 20.85
CA ALA A 408 21.55 25.37 20.34
C ALA A 408 22.85 24.78 20.93
N GLN A 409 22.80 24.21 22.14
CA GLN A 409 23.94 23.46 22.71
C GLN A 409 24.23 22.16 21.95
N LEU A 410 23.19 21.49 21.44
CA LEU A 410 23.33 20.26 20.65
C LEU A 410 23.66 20.56 19.19
N TYR A 411 23.02 21.59 18.64
CA TYR A 411 23.07 22.00 17.25
C TYR A 411 23.25 23.53 17.18
N PRO A 412 24.50 24.04 17.16
CA PRO A 412 24.80 25.48 17.18
C PRO A 412 24.05 26.32 16.15
N SER A 413 23.72 25.73 14.99
CA SER A 413 22.92 26.35 13.93
C SER A 413 21.54 26.86 14.39
N PHE A 414 20.94 26.29 15.45
CA PHE A 414 19.65 26.78 15.98
C PHE A 414 19.72 28.17 16.60
N SER A 415 20.91 28.66 16.97
CA SER A 415 21.10 30.04 17.46
C SER A 415 20.77 31.10 16.41
N GLU A 416 20.95 30.79 15.11
CA GLU A 416 20.65 31.68 13.98
C GLU A 416 19.12 31.85 13.74
N GLY A 417 18.30 31.00 14.38
CA GLY A 417 16.85 30.98 14.22
C GLY A 417 16.42 30.64 12.80
N ALA A 418 15.25 31.13 12.38
CA ALA A 418 14.71 30.89 11.04
C ALA A 418 15.29 31.81 9.95
N THR A 419 16.19 32.74 10.29
CA THR A 419 16.74 33.71 9.34
C THR A 419 17.43 33.04 8.13
N PRO A 420 18.25 31.99 8.29
CA PRO A 420 18.87 31.31 7.15
C PRO A 420 17.85 30.65 6.20
N PHE A 421 16.65 30.31 6.69
CA PHE A 421 15.59 29.73 5.85
C PHE A 421 15.03 30.76 4.88
N PHE A 422 14.64 31.95 5.38
CA PHE A 422 14.05 33.01 4.58
C PHE A 422 15.06 33.74 3.67
N THR A 423 16.35 33.69 4.01
CA THR A 423 17.43 34.25 3.19
C THR A 423 18.02 33.26 2.19
N LEU A 424 17.49 32.02 2.12
CA LEU A 424 17.97 30.93 1.27
C LEU A 424 19.42 30.51 1.53
N ASN A 425 19.98 30.85 2.70
CA ASN A 425 21.31 30.40 3.13
C ASN A 425 21.24 29.03 3.83
N TRP A 426 20.76 28.02 3.12
CA TRP A 426 20.47 26.70 3.69
C TRP A 426 21.69 25.87 4.09
N SER A 427 22.90 26.30 3.70
CA SER A 427 24.16 25.67 4.10
C SER A 427 24.32 25.60 5.64
N LYS A 428 23.65 26.50 6.36
CA LYS A 428 23.65 26.60 7.83
C LYS A 428 22.97 25.44 8.54
N TYR A 429 22.11 24.67 7.86
CA TYR A 429 21.38 23.56 8.44
C TYR A 429 22.07 22.20 8.29
N GLY A 430 23.32 22.17 7.81
CA GLY A 430 24.06 20.93 7.54
C GLY A 430 24.38 20.06 8.78
N GLU A 431 24.13 20.56 10.00
CA GLU A 431 24.30 19.78 11.24
C GLU A 431 23.18 18.76 11.46
N PHE A 432 21.95 19.09 11.06
CA PHE A 432 20.77 18.23 11.26
C PHE A 432 20.06 17.84 9.96
N LEU A 433 20.37 18.49 8.83
CA LEU A 433 19.98 18.08 7.48
C LEU A 433 21.20 17.54 6.73
N THR A 434 21.52 16.27 6.96
CA THR A 434 22.72 15.66 6.39
C THR A 434 22.43 14.85 5.13
N PHE A 435 23.49 14.41 4.44
CA PHE A 435 23.42 13.45 3.34
C PHE A 435 24.62 12.50 3.43
N ARG A 436 24.76 11.81 4.57
CA ARG A 436 25.93 10.98 4.88
C ARG A 436 25.91 9.68 4.08
N GLY A 437 24.75 9.04 4.04
CA GLY A 437 24.59 7.68 3.51
C GLY A 437 25.18 6.62 4.44
N GLY A 438 24.63 5.41 4.38
CA GLY A 438 25.04 4.29 5.23
C GLY A 438 24.30 4.25 6.59
N LEU A 439 24.95 3.62 7.57
CA LEU A 439 24.37 3.36 8.90
C LEU A 439 25.11 4.14 9.99
N ASP A 440 24.37 4.52 11.02
CA ASP A 440 24.92 5.03 12.27
C ASP A 440 25.64 3.88 13.01
N PRO A 441 26.96 3.98 13.27
CA PRO A 441 27.73 2.91 13.89
C PRO A 441 27.30 2.59 15.33
N VAL A 442 26.60 3.50 16.00
CA VAL A 442 26.11 3.28 17.38
C VAL A 442 24.85 2.44 17.37
N THR A 443 23.88 2.80 16.53
CA THR A 443 22.54 2.18 16.53
C THR A 443 22.40 1.04 15.52
N GLY A 444 23.27 0.99 14.50
CA GLY A 444 23.12 0.11 13.34
C GLY A 444 21.96 0.49 12.42
N GLY A 445 21.23 1.58 12.71
CA GLY A 445 20.14 2.11 11.91
C GLY A 445 20.60 3.15 10.90
N LEU A 446 19.67 3.68 10.09
CA LEU A 446 19.95 4.83 9.24
C LEU A 446 20.17 6.09 10.08
N TRP A 447 20.99 7.02 9.56
CA TRP A 447 21.16 8.32 10.19
C TRP A 447 19.83 9.08 10.25
N LEU A 448 19.40 9.45 11.46
CA LEU A 448 18.15 10.19 11.65
C LEU A 448 18.17 11.55 10.94
N THR A 449 19.33 12.20 10.88
CA THR A 449 19.54 13.45 10.14
C THR A 449 19.39 13.28 8.62
N ASP A 450 19.75 12.12 8.06
CA ASP A 450 19.49 11.79 6.65
C ASP A 450 17.99 11.48 6.43
N ILE A 451 17.35 10.78 7.36
CA ILE A 451 15.90 10.52 7.31
C ILE A 451 15.10 11.84 7.34
N ILE A 452 15.50 12.78 8.21
CA ILE A 452 14.90 14.13 8.27
C ILE A 452 15.01 14.83 6.92
N HIS A 453 16.22 14.87 6.36
CA HIS A 453 16.45 15.53 5.08
C HIS A 453 15.65 14.86 3.96
N HIS A 454 15.56 13.53 3.97
CA HIS A 454 14.69 12.78 3.07
C HIS A 454 13.22 13.20 3.21
N HIS A 455 12.66 13.24 4.42
CA HIS A 455 11.27 13.65 4.65
C HIS A 455 10.99 15.10 4.23
N LEU A 456 11.95 16.01 4.44
CA LEU A 456 11.83 17.39 3.98
C LEU A 456 11.86 17.47 2.44
N ALA A 457 12.75 16.72 1.79
CA ALA A 457 12.84 16.69 0.33
C ALA A 457 11.57 16.11 -0.32
N ILE A 458 11.05 14.99 0.18
CA ILE A 458 9.80 14.41 -0.35
C ILE A 458 8.60 15.30 -0.03
N ALA A 459 8.59 16.02 1.10
CA ALA A 459 7.55 16.98 1.42
C ALA A 459 7.48 18.08 0.35
N ILE A 460 8.61 18.70 0.02
CA ILE A 460 8.68 19.72 -1.03
C ILE A 460 8.25 19.16 -2.38
N LEU A 461 8.71 17.96 -2.74
CA LEU A 461 8.33 17.30 -3.98
C LEU A 461 6.81 17.11 -4.08
N PHE A 462 6.17 16.59 -3.03
CA PHE A 462 4.73 16.35 -3.01
C PHE A 462 3.90 17.63 -2.90
N LEU A 463 4.39 18.63 -2.16
CA LEU A 463 3.77 19.96 -2.10
C LEU A 463 3.71 20.58 -3.48
N ILE A 464 4.80 20.53 -4.26
CA ILE A 464 4.83 21.04 -5.65
C ILE A 464 3.97 20.17 -6.56
N ALA A 465 4.09 18.84 -6.49
CA ALA A 465 3.37 17.90 -7.36
C ALA A 465 1.84 18.04 -7.23
N GLY A 466 1.32 18.28 -6.03
CA GLY A 466 -0.12 18.49 -5.83
C GLY A 466 -0.65 19.86 -6.24
N HIS A 467 0.16 20.71 -6.89
CA HIS A 467 -0.32 21.91 -7.60
C HIS A 467 -0.33 21.73 -9.13
N MET A 468 -0.18 20.49 -9.61
CA MET A 468 -0.16 20.19 -11.05
C MET A 468 -1.53 20.26 -11.70
N TYR A 469 -2.60 19.83 -11.02
CA TYR A 469 -3.91 19.66 -11.65
C TYR A 469 -4.81 20.88 -11.50
N ARG A 470 -5.59 21.18 -12.55
CA ARG A 470 -6.46 22.35 -12.62
C ARG A 470 -7.65 22.20 -11.68
N THR A 471 -7.94 23.26 -10.92
CA THR A 471 -9.13 23.37 -10.05
C THR A 471 -9.82 24.72 -10.31
N ASN A 472 -10.60 25.25 -9.36
CA ASN A 472 -11.34 26.51 -9.49
C ASN A 472 -10.46 27.75 -9.77
N CYS A 473 -9.16 27.70 -9.48
CA CYS A 473 -8.23 28.81 -9.72
C CYS A 473 -7.85 28.98 -11.20
N GLY A 474 -8.34 28.12 -12.11
CA GLY A 474 -8.11 28.22 -13.55
C GLY A 474 -6.72 27.82 -14.04
N ILE A 475 -5.75 27.65 -13.14
CA ILE A 475 -4.36 27.26 -13.42
C ILE A 475 -4.18 25.76 -13.14
N GLY A 476 -3.44 25.07 -14.00
CA GLY A 476 -3.08 23.65 -13.88
C GLY A 476 -3.48 22.82 -15.11
N HIS A 477 -3.31 21.51 -15.02
CA HIS A 477 -3.64 20.57 -16.10
C HIS A 477 -4.95 19.81 -15.85
N ASN A 478 -5.74 19.60 -16.91
CA ASN A 478 -6.84 18.65 -16.91
C ASN A 478 -6.29 17.25 -17.25
N ILE A 479 -6.63 16.24 -16.44
CA ILE A 479 -6.06 14.89 -16.59
C ILE A 479 -6.53 14.24 -17.89
N LYS A 480 -7.78 14.50 -18.31
CA LYS A 480 -8.32 14.01 -19.56
C LYS A 480 -7.54 14.55 -20.75
N ASP A 481 -7.26 15.85 -20.78
CA ASP A 481 -6.48 16.49 -21.84
C ASP A 481 -5.06 15.91 -21.91
N ILE A 482 -4.41 15.68 -20.76
CA ILE A 482 -3.12 14.98 -20.71
C ILE A 482 -3.24 13.61 -21.36
N LEU A 483 -4.19 12.77 -20.93
CA LEU A 483 -4.33 11.40 -21.43
C LEU A 483 -4.56 11.39 -22.95
N GLU A 484 -5.51 12.18 -23.45
CA GLU A 484 -5.86 12.22 -24.87
C GLU A 484 -4.74 12.77 -25.76
N ALA A 485 -3.88 13.64 -25.24
CA ALA A 485 -2.70 14.14 -25.96
C ALA A 485 -1.64 13.05 -26.18
N HIS A 486 -1.57 12.04 -25.31
CA HIS A 486 -0.56 10.97 -25.37
C HIS A 486 -0.99 9.85 -26.33
N LYS A 487 -0.72 10.06 -27.62
CA LYS A 487 -0.92 9.09 -28.71
C LYS A 487 0.35 8.95 -29.54
N GLY A 488 0.64 7.74 -29.99
CA GLY A 488 1.85 7.42 -30.76
C GLY A 488 1.54 6.66 -32.05
N PRO A 489 2.51 6.59 -32.97
CA PRO A 489 2.34 5.95 -34.28
C PRO A 489 1.97 4.46 -34.20
N PHE A 490 2.27 3.80 -33.07
CA PHE A 490 1.99 2.37 -32.86
C PHE A 490 0.85 2.09 -31.87
N THR A 491 0.32 3.10 -31.17
CA THR A 491 -0.65 2.91 -30.07
C THR A 491 -2.10 3.29 -30.45
N GLY A 492 -2.36 3.59 -31.72
CA GLY A 492 -3.70 3.94 -32.19
C GLY A 492 -4.23 5.21 -31.51
N GLN A 493 -5.36 5.12 -30.80
CA GLN A 493 -5.97 6.24 -30.08
C GLN A 493 -5.31 6.54 -28.71
N GLY A 494 -4.19 5.87 -28.39
CA GLY A 494 -3.45 6.12 -27.15
C GLY A 494 -4.30 5.84 -25.91
N HIS A 495 -4.45 6.85 -25.05
CA HIS A 495 -5.14 6.73 -23.75
C HIS A 495 -6.60 7.22 -23.74
N LYS A 496 -7.23 7.37 -24.91
CA LYS A 496 -8.64 7.79 -24.99
C LYS A 496 -9.56 6.83 -24.21
N GLY A 497 -10.47 7.37 -23.40
CA GLY A 497 -11.42 6.59 -22.60
C GLY A 497 -10.92 6.15 -21.21
N ILE A 498 -9.61 6.29 -20.92
CA ILE A 498 -9.06 5.87 -19.62
C ILE A 498 -9.58 6.76 -18.50
N TYR A 499 -9.74 8.07 -18.73
CA TYR A 499 -10.29 9.00 -17.74
C TYR A 499 -11.71 8.57 -17.31
N GLU A 500 -12.56 8.25 -18.28
CA GLU A 500 -13.94 7.79 -18.03
C GLU A 500 -13.95 6.46 -17.26
N ILE A 501 -13.10 5.50 -17.63
CA ILE A 501 -12.99 4.22 -16.91
C ILE A 501 -12.63 4.45 -15.42
N LEU A 502 -11.66 5.31 -15.16
CA LEU A 502 -11.14 5.57 -13.81
C LEU A 502 -12.05 6.44 -12.93
N THR A 503 -12.98 7.18 -13.54
CA THR A 503 -13.98 8.02 -12.84
C THR A 503 -15.33 7.34 -12.68
N THR A 504 -15.58 6.25 -13.40
CA THR A 504 -16.87 5.51 -13.36
C THR A 504 -16.77 4.13 -12.74
N SER A 505 -15.57 3.55 -12.59
CA SER A 505 -15.38 2.22 -12.01
C SER A 505 -14.49 2.23 -10.76
N TRP A 506 -15.10 1.98 -9.60
CA TRP A 506 -14.37 1.74 -8.35
C TRP A 506 -13.47 0.50 -8.42
N HIS A 507 -13.89 -0.53 -9.14
CA HIS A 507 -13.08 -1.74 -9.35
C HIS A 507 -11.81 -1.45 -10.17
N ALA A 508 -11.89 -0.59 -11.19
CA ALA A 508 -10.71 -0.19 -11.96
C ALA A 508 -9.68 0.53 -11.07
N GLN A 509 -10.14 1.48 -10.26
CA GLN A 509 -9.30 2.17 -9.27
C GLN A 509 -8.71 1.20 -8.25
N LEU A 510 -9.54 0.35 -7.65
CA LEU A 510 -9.10 -0.64 -6.66
C LEU A 510 -8.04 -1.58 -7.24
N SER A 511 -8.22 -2.05 -8.47
CA SER A 511 -7.27 -2.93 -9.15
C SER A 511 -5.90 -2.26 -9.31
N ILE A 512 -5.86 -1.01 -9.78
CA ILE A 512 -4.60 -0.26 -9.94
C ILE A 512 -3.95 -0.01 -8.58
N ASN A 513 -4.74 0.42 -7.60
CA ASN A 513 -4.26 0.75 -6.26
C ASN A 513 -3.71 -0.49 -5.53
N LEU A 514 -4.35 -1.66 -5.69
CA LEU A 514 -3.84 -2.92 -5.15
C LEU A 514 -2.58 -3.39 -5.85
N ALA A 515 -2.49 -3.25 -7.17
CA ALA A 515 -1.28 -3.58 -7.92
C ALA A 515 -0.10 -2.69 -7.47
N ALA A 516 -0.32 -1.39 -7.32
CA ALA A 516 0.68 -0.46 -6.81
C ALA A 516 1.07 -0.75 -5.36
N ARG A 517 0.08 -0.95 -4.46
CA ARG A 517 0.32 -1.24 -3.04
C ARG A 517 1.07 -2.54 -2.83
N ARG A 518 0.70 -3.61 -3.54
CA ARG A 518 1.40 -4.89 -3.47
C ARG A 518 2.86 -4.73 -3.86
N ARG A 519 3.14 -3.98 -4.94
CA ARG A 519 4.52 -3.71 -5.36
C ARG A 519 5.31 -2.93 -4.31
N MET A 520 4.68 -2.00 -3.59
CA MET A 520 5.31 -1.31 -2.45
C MET A 520 5.59 -2.25 -1.26
N GLY A 521 4.69 -3.20 -0.97
CA GLY A 521 4.89 -4.20 0.08
C GLY A 521 5.99 -5.23 -0.23
N ASP A 522 6.06 -5.70 -1.48
CA ASP A 522 7.06 -6.67 -1.92
C ASP A 522 8.49 -6.06 -1.93
N LEU A 523 8.63 -4.73 -2.03
CA LEU A 523 9.91 -4.02 -1.87
C LEU A 523 10.45 -4.06 -0.43
N HIS A 524 9.60 -4.28 0.58
CA HIS A 524 10.02 -4.26 1.99
C HIS A 524 10.45 -5.64 2.52
N PHE A 525 9.86 -6.71 1.98
CA PHE A 525 10.17 -8.09 2.40
C PHE A 525 11.37 -8.73 1.68
N SER A 526 11.84 -8.16 0.56
CA SER A 526 13.03 -8.64 -0.14
C SER A 526 14.36 -8.14 0.45
N GLY A 527 14.32 -7.15 1.36
CA GLY A 527 15.50 -6.60 2.04
C GLY A 527 15.78 -7.16 3.44
N PHE A 528 14.87 -7.99 3.97
CA PHE A 528 15.00 -8.66 5.26
C PHE A 528 14.80 -10.17 5.09
N ARG A 529 15.74 -10.84 4.45
CA ARG A 529 16.04 -12.26 4.64
C ARG A 529 17.48 -12.57 4.29
#